data_AF-A0AAV9DRU2-F1
#
_entry.id   AF-A0AAV9DRU2-F1
#
_cell.length_a   1.000
_cell.length_b   1.000
_cell.length_c   1.000
_cell.angle_alpha   90.00
_cell.angle_beta   90.00
_cell.angle_gamma   90.00
#
_symmetry.space_group_name_H-M   'P 1'
#
loop_
_entity.id
_entity.type
_entity.pdbx_description
1 polymer ?
#
loop_
_entity_poly.entity_id
_entity_poly.type
_entity_poly.pdbx_seq_one_letter_code
_entity_poly.pdbx_strand_id
1 'polypeptide(L)'
;MVLYLVVVFCLLFVVSDCRMTFKLGFTKPAPQCFSVYGVESGDTCFAIRQEFNLTAAEFGAVNPNLECDKLFPVGFAKPASAPQCFSVYGVESGNTCFAIRQELNLTAAEFGAINPNLECDKLFPGQWLCVVGRV
;
A
#
# COMPACT_ATOMS: atom_id res chain seq x y z
N MET A 1 -30.36 -5.16 -12.27
CA MET A 1 -29.29 -4.14 -12.36
C MET A 1 -28.48 -4.23 -11.08
N VAL A 2 -27.47 -5.10 -11.07
CA VAL A 2 -26.65 -5.36 -9.88
C VAL A 2 -25.61 -4.27 -9.82
N LEU A 3 -25.85 -3.31 -8.93
CA LEU A 3 -24.96 -2.17 -8.69
C LEU A 3 -23.72 -2.71 -7.96
N TYR A 4 -22.65 -3.00 -8.70
CA TYR A 4 -21.33 -3.20 -8.14
C TYR A 4 -20.88 -1.85 -7.57
N LEU A 5 -21.26 -1.59 -6.32
CA LEU A 5 -20.66 -0.56 -5.49
C LEU A 5 -19.22 -1.04 -5.24
N VAL A 6 -18.32 -0.67 -6.15
CA VAL A 6 -16.88 -0.88 -6.04
C VAL A 6 -16.39 0.06 -4.94
N VAL A 7 -16.65 -0.34 -3.70
CA VAL A 7 -16.07 0.28 -2.52
C VAL A 7 -14.67 -0.30 -2.37
N VAL A 8 -13.75 0.33 -3.10
CA VAL A 8 -12.31 0.35 -2.81
C VAL A 8 -12.13 1.16 -1.53
N PHE A 9 -12.68 0.64 -0.43
CA PHE A 9 -12.11 0.91 0.89
C PHE A 9 -10.85 0.07 0.98
N CYS A 10 -9.85 0.56 1.72
CA CYS A 10 -8.59 -0.12 2.04
C CYS A 10 -7.38 0.23 1.17
N LEU A 11 -6.96 1.49 1.23
CA LEU A 11 -5.54 1.82 1.14
C LEU A 11 -5.22 2.93 2.15
N LEU A 12 -5.04 2.58 3.43
CA LEU A 12 -4.34 3.49 4.35
C LEU A 12 -2.83 3.53 4.06
N PHE A 13 -2.32 2.93 2.98
CA PHE A 13 -0.91 3.01 2.62
C PHE A 13 -0.78 3.55 1.20
N VAL A 14 -0.27 4.78 1.04
CA VAL A 14 -0.28 5.45 -0.27
C VAL A 14 1.09 5.81 -0.80
N VAL A 15 2.15 5.84 0.00
CA VAL A 15 3.47 5.99 -0.60
C VAL A 15 4.49 5.17 0.12
N SER A 16 5.09 4.29 -0.63
CA SER A 16 6.34 3.70 -0.29
C SER A 16 7.50 4.62 -0.69
N ASP A 17 8.52 4.78 0.16
CA ASP A 17 9.82 5.29 -0.33
C ASP A 17 10.28 4.33 -1.43
N CYS A 18 10.01 4.68 -2.68
CA CYS A 18 10.29 3.84 -3.83
C CYS A 18 11.39 4.46 -4.65
N ARG A 19 12.46 3.71 -4.85
CA ARG A 19 13.48 4.03 -5.83
C ARG A 19 13.18 3.29 -7.12
N MET A 20 13.15 4.02 -8.22
CA MET A 20 13.12 3.43 -9.55
C MET A 20 14.50 2.81 -9.82
N THR A 21 14.58 1.49 -9.78
CA THR A 21 15.83 0.82 -10.17
C THR A 21 15.85 0.64 -11.68
N PHE A 22 16.85 1.24 -12.33
CA PHE A 22 17.17 0.96 -13.72
C PHE A 22 18.17 -0.20 -13.73
N LYS A 23 17.69 -1.41 -13.99
CA LYS A 23 18.61 -2.53 -14.29
C LYS A 23 19.22 -2.28 -15.68
N LEU A 24 20.54 -2.45 -15.81
CA LEU A 24 21.22 -2.43 -17.10
C LEU A 24 20.77 -3.66 -17.91
N GLY A 25 19.72 -3.47 -18.71
CA GLY A 25 19.05 -4.50 -19.50
C GLY A 25 17.64 -4.02 -19.83
N PHE A 26 17.09 -4.42 -20.98
CA PHE A 26 15.81 -3.94 -21.54
C PHE A 26 14.55 -4.32 -20.73
N THR A 27 14.66 -4.50 -19.41
CA THR A 27 13.53 -4.70 -18.51
C THR A 27 12.92 -3.36 -18.11
N LYS A 28 11.59 -3.26 -18.19
CA LYS A 28 10.82 -2.10 -17.70
C LYS A 28 11.26 -1.74 -16.27
N PRO A 29 11.56 -0.46 -15.97
CA PRO A 29 11.86 -0.03 -14.61
C PRO A 29 10.75 -0.46 -13.65
N ALA A 30 11.11 -1.18 -12.60
CA ALA A 30 10.20 -1.58 -11.54
C ALA A 30 10.50 -0.75 -10.29
N PRO A 31 9.48 -0.20 -9.62
CA PRO A 31 9.68 0.50 -8.36
C PRO A 31 10.13 -0.51 -7.29
N GLN A 32 11.21 -0.17 -6.57
CA GLN A 32 11.61 -0.88 -5.36
C GLN A 32 11.31 0.00 -4.15
N CYS A 33 10.44 -0.50 -3.29
CA CYS A 33 9.80 0.24 -2.23
C CYS A 33 10.35 -0.23 -0.87
N PHE A 34 10.65 0.71 0.04
CA PHE A 34 11.34 0.44 1.32
C PHE A 34 10.46 0.65 2.55
N SER A 35 9.47 1.53 2.47
CA SER A 35 8.51 1.82 3.54
C SER A 35 7.10 1.90 2.95
N VAL A 36 6.05 2.15 3.74
CA VAL A 36 4.75 2.63 3.25
C VAL A 36 4.24 3.72 4.20
N TYR A 37 3.62 4.76 3.62
CA TYR A 37 3.09 5.92 4.31
C TYR A 37 1.61 5.73 4.61
N GLY A 38 1.29 5.84 5.90
CA GLY A 38 -0.07 5.79 6.45
C GLY A 38 -0.88 7.03 6.09
N VAL A 39 -1.89 6.95 5.21
CA VAL A 39 -2.74 8.10 4.89
C VAL A 39 -3.45 8.60 6.16
N GLU A 40 -3.36 9.90 6.39
CA GLU A 40 -4.04 10.59 7.48
C GLU A 40 -5.28 11.38 6.98
N SER A 41 -6.17 11.72 7.93
CA SER A 41 -7.32 12.57 7.64
C SER A 41 -6.86 13.93 7.13
N GLY A 42 -7.31 14.31 5.92
CA GLY A 42 -6.96 15.57 5.28
C GLY A 42 -5.84 15.45 4.25
N ASP A 43 -5.22 14.27 4.11
CA ASP A 43 -4.27 14.04 3.04
C ASP A 43 -4.92 14.17 1.66
N THR A 44 -4.09 14.56 0.70
CA THR A 44 -4.44 14.53 -0.73
C THR A 44 -3.28 13.91 -1.50
N CYS A 45 -3.56 13.25 -2.63
CA CYS A 45 -2.49 12.76 -3.50
C CYS A 45 -1.53 13.88 -3.94
N PHE A 46 -2.01 15.12 -4.02
CA PHE A 46 -1.16 16.26 -4.34
C PHE A 46 -0.17 16.56 -3.20
N ALA A 47 -0.66 16.70 -1.96
CA ALA A 47 0.19 16.96 -0.80
C ALA A 47 1.22 15.84 -0.58
N ILE A 48 0.79 14.58 -0.67
CA ILE A 48 1.65 13.42 -0.52
C ILE A 48 2.74 13.39 -1.62
N ARG A 49 2.39 13.63 -2.89
CA ARG A 49 3.39 13.69 -3.97
C ARG A 49 4.45 14.76 -3.72
N GLN A 50 4.04 15.92 -3.20
CA GLN A 50 4.97 17.00 -2.90
C GLN A 50 5.89 16.65 -1.74
N GLU A 51 5.36 16.02 -0.69
CA GLU A 51 6.15 15.56 0.46
C GLU A 51 7.24 14.56 0.05
N PHE A 52 6.89 13.59 -0.80
CA PHE A 52 7.81 12.54 -1.27
C PHE A 52 8.56 12.90 -2.55
N ASN A 53 8.39 14.12 -3.07
CA ASN A 53 9.01 14.59 -4.32
C ASN A 53 8.79 13.63 -5.51
N LEU A 54 7.56 13.13 -5.67
CA LEU A 54 7.17 12.19 -6.74
C LEU A 54 6.40 12.90 -7.85
N THR A 55 6.70 12.57 -9.11
CA THR A 55 5.84 12.96 -10.23
C THR A 55 4.51 12.21 -10.21
N ALA A 56 3.51 12.73 -10.93
CA ALA A 56 2.23 12.03 -11.10
C ALA A 56 2.40 10.63 -11.72
N ALA A 57 3.36 10.47 -12.65
CA ALA A 57 3.63 9.22 -13.32
C ALA A 57 4.27 8.19 -12.38
N GLU A 58 5.26 8.60 -11.58
CA GLU A 58 5.90 7.73 -10.58
C GLU A 58 4.89 7.31 -9.50
N PHE A 59 4.12 8.27 -8.99
CA PHE A 59 3.09 8.02 -7.99
C PHE A 59 2.00 7.06 -8.49
N GLY A 60 1.54 7.21 -9.73
CA GLY A 60 0.58 6.28 -10.34
C GLY A 60 1.18 4.92 -10.65
N ALA A 61 2.48 4.84 -10.97
CA ALA A 61 3.16 3.57 -11.23
C ALA A 61 3.29 2.71 -9.97
N VAL A 62 3.49 3.34 -8.80
CA VAL A 62 3.56 2.63 -7.51
C VAL A 62 2.18 2.38 -6.88
N ASN A 63 1.16 3.13 -7.30
CA ASN A 63 -0.22 3.03 -6.83
C ASN A 63 -1.22 2.81 -7.99
N PRO A 64 -1.13 1.70 -8.75
CA PRO A 64 -1.86 1.52 -10.02
C PRO A 64 -3.39 1.51 -9.89
N ASN A 65 -3.94 1.30 -8.70
CA ASN A 65 -5.39 1.23 -8.42
C ASN A 65 -5.86 2.31 -7.45
N LEU A 66 -5.04 3.33 -7.18
CA LEU A 66 -5.40 4.38 -6.25
C LEU A 66 -6.33 5.42 -6.90
N GLU A 67 -7.48 5.62 -6.28
CA GLU A 67 -8.41 6.70 -6.60
C GLU A 67 -8.18 7.87 -5.63
N CYS A 68 -7.59 8.97 -6.11
CA CYS A 68 -7.22 10.10 -5.26
C CYS A 68 -8.39 10.79 -4.54
N ASP A 69 -9.60 10.69 -5.08
CA ASP A 69 -10.81 11.25 -4.44
C ASP A 69 -11.32 10.38 -3.28
N LYS A 70 -10.79 9.15 -3.15
CA LYS A 70 -11.15 8.19 -2.10
C LYS A 70 -10.01 7.94 -1.11
N LEU A 71 -9.01 8.82 -1.11
CA LEU A 71 -7.75 8.65 -0.38
C LEU A 71 -7.95 8.41 1.12
N PHE A 72 -8.82 9.21 1.74
CA PHE A 72 -9.27 9.00 3.10
C PHE A 72 -10.79 8.89 3.10
N PRO A 73 -11.36 7.70 3.33
CA PRO A 73 -12.79 7.57 3.42
C PRO A 73 -13.32 8.25 4.68
N VAL A 74 -14.34 9.10 4.52
CA VAL A 74 -14.99 9.81 5.63
C VAL A 74 -15.57 8.79 6.62
N GLY A 75 -15.16 8.84 7.89
CA GLY A 75 -15.69 7.98 8.97
C GLY A 75 -14.70 6.99 9.58
N PHE A 76 -13.47 6.89 9.07
CA PHE A 76 -12.42 6.12 9.74
C PHE A 76 -11.75 6.98 10.82
N ALA A 77 -11.75 6.50 12.06
CA ALA A 77 -10.99 7.13 13.14
C ALA A 77 -9.49 6.97 12.86
N LYS A 78 -8.71 8.04 13.07
CA LYS A 78 -7.24 7.94 13.12
C LYS A 78 -6.87 6.87 14.16
N PRO A 79 -6.12 5.81 13.79
CA PRO A 79 -5.63 4.85 14.77
C PRO A 79 -4.90 5.59 15.89
N ALA A 80 -5.09 5.16 17.14
CA ALA A 80 -4.45 5.78 18.31
C ALA A 80 -2.91 5.79 18.19
N SER A 81 -2.36 4.89 17.40
CA SER A 81 -1.00 4.95 16.87
C SER A 81 -0.98 4.45 15.42
N ALA A 82 -0.35 5.21 14.53
CA ALA A 82 -0.20 4.83 13.14
C ALA A 82 0.90 3.77 13.01
N PRO A 83 0.65 2.63 12.34
CA PRO A 83 1.68 1.62 12.14
C PRO A 83 2.86 2.21 11.36
N GLN A 84 4.07 1.99 11.86
CA GLN A 84 5.32 2.31 11.19
C GLN A 84 5.80 1.10 10.41
N CYS A 85 6.05 1.28 9.12
CA CYS A 85 6.56 0.23 8.25
C CYS A 85 8.03 0.41 7.89
N PHE A 86 8.80 -0.66 8.05
CA PHE A 86 10.25 -0.71 7.79
C PHE A 86 10.62 -1.62 6.62
N SER A 87 9.72 -2.50 6.20
CA SER A 87 9.89 -3.32 4.99
C SER A 87 8.54 -3.67 4.41
N VAL A 88 8.47 -3.70 3.09
CA VAL A 88 7.25 -3.95 2.33
C VAL A 88 7.38 -5.17 1.42
N TYR A 89 6.25 -5.78 1.12
CA TYR A 89 6.12 -6.85 0.15
C TYR A 89 5.15 -6.41 -0.95
N GLY A 90 5.60 -6.51 -2.20
CA GLY A 90 4.78 -6.20 -3.37
C GLY A 90 4.01 -7.44 -3.80
N VAL A 91 2.69 -7.38 -3.73
CA VAL A 91 1.82 -8.49 -4.10
C VAL A 91 1.98 -8.82 -5.57
N GLU A 92 2.17 -10.10 -5.86
CA GLU A 92 2.19 -10.70 -7.20
C GLU A 92 0.92 -11.52 -7.47
N SER A 93 0.73 -11.89 -8.75
CA SER A 93 -0.40 -12.74 -9.15
C SER A 93 -0.35 -14.10 -8.45
N GLY A 94 -1.48 -14.50 -7.84
CA GLY A 94 -1.61 -15.77 -7.12
C GLY A 94 -1.16 -15.72 -5.66
N ASN A 95 -0.66 -14.58 -5.16
CA ASN A 95 -0.41 -14.42 -3.74
C ASN A 95 -1.71 -14.43 -2.91
N THR A 96 -1.60 -14.90 -1.68
CA THR A 96 -2.63 -14.77 -0.64
C THR A 96 -1.97 -14.26 0.64
N CYS A 97 -2.73 -13.59 1.51
CA CYS A 97 -2.22 -13.23 2.83
C CYS A 97 -1.72 -14.45 3.62
N PHE A 98 -2.32 -15.63 3.42
CA PHE A 98 -1.87 -16.85 4.08
C PHE A 98 -0.47 -17.26 3.63
N ALA A 99 -0.26 -17.37 2.31
CA ALA A 99 1.03 -17.76 1.73
C ALA A 99 2.14 -16.78 2.08
N ILE A 100 1.88 -15.47 1.97
CA ILE A 100 2.86 -14.43 2.31
C ILE A 100 3.27 -14.52 3.79
N ARG A 101 2.29 -14.63 4.70
CA ARG A 101 2.58 -14.75 6.14
C ARG A 101 3.35 -16.02 6.47
N GLN A 102 3.01 -17.13 5.84
CA GLN A 102 3.69 -18.41 6.04
C GLN A 102 5.15 -18.33 5.58
N GLU A 103 5.39 -17.76 4.41
CA GLU A 103 6.73 -17.54 3.87
C GLU A 103 7.59 -16.65 4.78
N LEU A 104 6.98 -15.60 5.34
CA LEU A 104 7.65 -14.59 6.16
C LEU A 104 7.63 -14.88 7.66
N ASN A 105 7.09 -16.04 8.08
CA ASN A 105 6.92 -16.42 9.48
C ASN A 105 6.17 -15.37 10.34
N LEU A 106 5.12 -14.75 9.79
CA LEU A 106 4.28 -13.77 10.48
C LEU A 106 2.97 -14.39 10.97
N THR A 107 2.57 -14.11 12.20
CA THR A 107 1.23 -14.47 12.68
C THR A 107 0.15 -13.59 12.03
N ALA A 108 -1.11 -14.05 12.05
CA ALA A 108 -2.24 -13.23 11.60
C ALA A 108 -2.36 -11.91 12.39
N ALA A 109 -2.08 -11.97 13.70
CA ALA A 109 -2.16 -10.82 14.60
C ALA A 109 -1.08 -9.78 14.30
N GLU A 110 0.19 -10.20 14.16
CA GLU A 110 1.29 -9.29 13.81
C GLU A 110 1.06 -8.63 12.46
N PHE A 111 0.70 -9.43 11.45
CA PHE A 111 0.47 -8.95 10.10
C PHE A 111 -0.72 -7.99 10.03
N GLY A 112 -1.82 -8.29 10.75
CA GLY A 112 -2.98 -7.41 10.82
C GLY A 112 -2.70 -6.12 11.59
N ALA A 113 -1.88 -6.17 12.64
CA ALA A 113 -1.51 -4.99 13.44
C ALA A 113 -0.76 -3.95 12.60
N ILE A 114 0.20 -4.37 11.76
CA ILE A 114 0.94 -3.47 10.88
C ILE A 114 0.22 -3.21 9.54
N ASN A 115 -0.91 -3.88 9.27
CA ASN A 115 -1.78 -3.64 8.12
C ASN A 115 -3.26 -3.53 8.54
N PRO A 116 -3.65 -2.55 9.36
CA PRO A 116 -4.95 -2.54 10.06
C PRO A 116 -6.18 -2.41 9.14
N ASN A 117 -5.98 -2.12 7.87
CA ASN A 117 -7.04 -1.99 6.87
C ASN A 117 -6.87 -2.97 5.73
N LEU A 118 -6.00 -3.97 5.83
CA LEU A 118 -5.86 -4.95 4.76
C LEU A 118 -7.06 -5.90 4.75
N GLU A 119 -7.79 -5.92 3.63
CA GLU A 119 -8.79 -6.94 3.35
C GLU A 119 -8.16 -8.07 2.53
N CYS A 120 -7.82 -9.17 3.19
CA CYS A 120 -7.09 -10.29 2.57
C CYS A 120 -7.82 -10.97 1.41
N ASP A 121 -9.15 -10.94 1.39
CA ASP A 121 -9.96 -11.50 0.30
C ASP A 121 -10.01 -10.59 -0.94
N LYS A 122 -9.50 -9.36 -0.84
CA LYS A 122 -9.43 -8.37 -1.92
C LYS A 122 -7.99 -8.03 -2.32
N LEU A 123 -7.03 -8.89 -1.97
CA LEU A 123 -5.63 -8.71 -2.32
C LEU A 123 -5.44 -8.66 -3.84
N PHE A 124 -4.65 -7.71 -4.35
CA PHE A 124 -4.42 -7.55 -5.80
C PHE A 124 -2.94 -7.35 -6.15
N PRO A 125 -2.49 -7.78 -7.34
CA PRO A 125 -1.12 -7.55 -7.79
C PRO A 125 -0.76 -6.07 -7.86
N GLY A 126 0.42 -5.71 -7.34
CA GLY A 126 0.88 -4.33 -7.21
C GLY A 126 0.45 -3.63 -5.93
N GLN A 127 -0.28 -4.31 -5.03
CA GLN A 127 -0.52 -3.81 -3.67
C GLN A 127 0.74 -3.97 -2.81
N TRP A 128 1.09 -2.94 -2.03
CA TRP A 128 2.20 -3.01 -1.07
C TRP A 128 1.68 -3.34 0.33
N LEU A 129 2.25 -4.38 0.96
CA LEU A 129 1.92 -4.82 2.31
C LEU A 129 3.10 -4.55 3.24
N CYS A 130 2.84 -4.08 4.45
CA CYS A 130 3.86 -4.01 5.46
C CYS A 130 4.18 -5.41 6.00
N VAL A 131 5.46 -5.78 6.03
CA VAL A 131 5.91 -7.11 6.50
C VAL A 131 6.95 -7.03 7.61
N VAL A 132 7.52 -5.85 7.84
CA VAL A 132 8.31 -5.55 9.03
C VAL A 132 7.89 -4.17 9.51
N GLY A 133 7.42 -4.06 10.76
CA GLY A 133 6.88 -2.81 11.28
C GLY A 133 6.55 -2.89 12.77
N ARG A 134 5.98 -1.80 13.28
CA ARG A 134 5.44 -1.71 14.64
C ARG A 134 4.20 -0.82 14.66
N VAL A 135 3.37 -0.96 15.69
CA VAL A 135 2.20 -0.10 15.95
C VAL A 135 2.53 0.91 17.03
#